data_AF-A0A4Q5R7F5-F1
#
_entry.id   AF-A0A4Q5R7F5-F1
#
_cell.length_a   1.000
_cell.length_b   1.000
_cell.length_c   1.000
_cell.angle_alpha   90.00
_cell.angle_beta   90.00
_cell.angle_gamma   90.00
#
_symmetry.space_group_name_H-M   'P 1'
#
loop_
_entity.id
_entity.type
_entity.pdbx_description
1 polymer ?
#
loop_
_entity_poly.entity_id
_entity_poly.type
_entity_poly.pdbx_seq_one_letter_code
_entity_poly.pdbx_strand_id
1 'polypeptide(L)' 'MQSGGVLLVKALEAQGVDRVFCVPGESYLPVLDALVDSRIETVVCRQEGGAAMMAEAD' A
#
# COMPACT_ATOMS: atom_id res chain seq x y z
N MET A 1 -19.40 -4.67 4.88
CA MET A 1 -19.31 -3.43 4.06
C MET A 1 -17.87 -3.31 3.60
N GLN A 2 -17.60 -2.99 2.32
CA GLN A 2 -16.21 -2.77 1.87
C GLN A 2 -15.76 -1.38 2.35
N SER A 3 -14.57 -1.29 2.96
CA SER A 3 -13.99 -0.01 3.35
C SER A 3 -13.39 0.70 2.12
N GLY A 4 -13.17 2.02 2.22
CA GLY A 4 -12.45 2.75 1.18
C GLY A 4 -11.04 2.20 0.93
N GLY A 5 -10.38 1.65 1.97
CA GLY A 5 -9.07 1.03 1.83
C GLY A 5 -9.08 -0.25 0.99
N VAL A 6 -10.11 -1.09 1.15
CA VAL A 6 -10.30 -2.28 0.29
C VAL A 6 -10.50 -1.88 -1.17
N LEU A 7 -11.27 -0.82 -1.44
CA LEU A 7 -11.47 -0.34 -2.80
C LEU A 7 -10.18 0.22 -3.40
N LEU A 8 -9.37 0.93 -2.60
CA LEU A 8 -8.07 1.44 -3.04
C LEU A 8 -7.12 0.30 -3.42
N VAL A 9 -6.96 -0.70 -2.56
CA VAL A 9 -6.07 -1.84 -2.82
C VAL A 9 -6.49 -2.62 -4.06
N LYS A 10 -7.79 -2.86 -4.23
CA LYS A 10 -8.31 -3.48 -5.47
C LYS A 10 -8.04 -2.65 -6.72
N ALA A 11 -8.09 -1.32 -6.61
CA ALA A 11 -7.76 -0.45 -7.73
C ALA A 11 -6.26 -0.54 -8.08
N LEU A 12 -5.37 -0.60 -7.09
CA LEU A 12 -3.94 -0.82 -7.29
C LEU A 12 -3.69 -2.17 -8.00
N GLU A 13 -4.30 -3.26 -7.52
CA GLU A 13 -4.21 -4.59 -8.14
C GLU A 13 -4.72 -4.56 -9.60
N ALA A 14 -5.82 -3.86 -9.86
CA ALA A 14 -6.37 -3.73 -11.21
C ALA A 14 -5.46 -2.91 -12.16
N GLN A 15 -4.60 -2.05 -11.62
CA GLN A 15 -3.56 -1.34 -12.38
C GLN A 15 -2.27 -2.15 -12.55
N GLY A 16 -2.22 -3.37 -12.01
CA GLY A 16 -1.05 -4.26 -12.11
C GLY A 16 0.07 -3.92 -11.13
N VAL A 17 -0.21 -3.13 -10.09
CA VAL A 17 0.75 -2.91 -9.00
C VAL A 17 1.01 -4.24 -8.29
N ASP A 18 2.27 -4.59 -8.13
CA ASP A 18 2.74 -5.81 -7.46
C ASP A 18 3.50 -5.53 -6.16
N ARG A 19 3.96 -4.29 -5.93
CA ARG A 19 4.63 -3.84 -4.71
C ARG A 19 4.20 -2.44 -4.28
N VAL A 20 4.16 -2.21 -2.97
CA VAL A 20 3.99 -0.87 -2.37
C VAL A 20 5.03 -0.61 -1.29
N PHE A 21 5.46 0.64 -1.17
CA PHE A 21 6.38 1.12 -0.15
C PHE A 21 5.66 2.10 0.76
N CYS A 22 5.64 1.86 2.08
CA CYS A 22 4.91 2.74 2.99
C CYS A 22 5.55 2.84 4.38
N VAL A 23 5.25 3.92 5.09
CA VAL A 23 5.49 4.05 6.54
C VAL A 23 4.13 3.86 7.24
N PRO A 24 3.89 2.73 7.93
CA PRO A 24 2.60 2.45 8.56
C PRO A 24 2.17 3.54 9.55
N GLY A 25 0.88 3.91 9.53
CA GLY A 25 0.33 4.94 10.40
C GLY A 25 -1.20 4.83 10.56
N GLU A 26 -1.72 5.39 11.65
CA GLU A 26 -3.14 5.28 12.01
C GLU A 26 -4.09 5.89 10.96
N SER A 27 -3.65 6.96 10.29
CA SER A 27 -4.48 7.74 9.36
C SER A 27 -5.00 6.96 8.14
N TYR A 28 -4.48 5.77 7.88
CA TYR A 28 -4.87 4.95 6.73
C TYR A 28 -4.91 3.44 7.04
N LEU A 29 -5.17 3.07 8.30
CA LEU A 29 -5.32 1.67 8.74
C LEU A 29 -6.18 0.80 7.81
N PRO A 30 -7.34 1.26 7.28
CA PRO A 30 -8.15 0.43 6.40
C PRO A 30 -7.44 -0.01 5.10
N VAL A 31 -6.41 0.72 4.65
CA VAL A 31 -5.57 0.35 3.50
C VAL A 31 -4.54 -0.69 3.94
N LEU A 32 -3.87 -0.46 5.08
CA LEU A 32 -2.91 -1.40 5.65
C LEU A 32 -3.56 -2.77 5.92
N ASP A 33 -4.76 -2.77 6.50
CA ASP A 33 -5.55 -3.99 6.72
C ASP A 33 -5.87 -4.69 5.40
N ALA A 34 -6.26 -3.93 4.37
CA ALA A 34 -6.58 -4.49 3.06
C ALA A 34 -5.36 -5.06 2.32
N LEU A 35 -4.17 -4.50 2.54
CA LEU A 35 -2.92 -5.01 1.96
C LEU A 35 -2.53 -6.39 2.52
N VAL A 36 -2.97 -6.75 3.74
CA VAL A 36 -2.68 -8.07 4.34
C VAL A 36 -3.28 -9.22 3.51
N ASP A 37 -4.46 -9.02 2.93
CA ASP A 37 -5.16 -10.00 2.10
C ASP A 37 -4.85 -9.86 0.60
N SER A 38 -4.00 -8.90 0.22
CA SER A 38 -3.66 -8.59 -1.18
C SER A 38 -2.49 -9.45 -1.67
N ARG A 39 -2.36 -9.54 -3.01
CA ARG A 39 -1.14 -10.10 -3.65
C ARG A 39 0.00 -9.09 -3.74
N ILE A 40 -0.27 -7.82 -3.45
CA ILE A 40 0.72 -6.74 -3.46
C ILE A 40 1.72 -6.96 -2.31
N GLU A 41 3.00 -7.01 -2.63
CA GLU A 41 4.06 -7.04 -1.64
C GLU A 41 4.13 -5.69 -0.91
N THR A 42 4.03 -5.70 0.42
CA THR A 42 4.13 -4.49 1.23
C THR A 42 5.51 -4.35 1.84
N VAL A 43 6.27 -3.33 1.43
CA VAL A 43 7.59 -3.01 1.96
C VAL A 43 7.49 -1.88 2.98
N VAL A 44 7.74 -2.22 4.24
CA VAL A 44 7.70 -1.27 5.36
C VAL A 44 8.98 -0.44 5.40
N CYS A 45 8.80 0.88 5.41
CA CYS A 45 9.86 1.88 5.38
C CYS A 45 9.99 2.61 6.72
N ARG A 46 11.16 3.21 6.98
CA ARG A 46 11.42 4.01 8.20
C ARG A 46 10.96 5.46 8.10
N GLN A 47 10.97 6.03 6.90
CA GLN A 47 10.68 7.43 6.60
C GLN A 47 10.06 7.53 5.21
N GLU A 48 9.12 8.45 5.05
CA GLU A 48 8.27 8.59 3.86
C GLU A 48 9.09 9.02 2.64
N GLY A 49 10.11 9.86 2.83
CA GLY A 49 11.00 10.27 1.73
C GLY A 49 11.75 9.09 1.11
N GLY A 50 12.17 8.11 1.93
CA GLY A 50 12.78 6.88 1.42
C GLY A 50 11.78 5.99 0.67
N ALA A 51 10.57 5.87 1.19
CA ALA A 51 9.48 5.11 0.55
C ALA A 51 9.17 5.68 -0.85
N ALA A 52 9.06 7.01 -0.97
CA ALA A 52 8.79 7.66 -2.24
C ALA A 52 9.91 7.44 -3.27
N MET A 53 11.19 7.53 -2.86
CA MET A 53 12.30 7.26 -3.78
C MET A 53 12.34 5.79 -4.24
N MET A 54 12.00 4.84 -3.37
CA MET A 54 11.91 3.43 -3.75
C MET A 54 10.77 3.19 -4.74
N ALA A 55 9.59 3.80 -4.50
CA ALA A 55 8.44 3.68 -5.40
C ALA A 55 8.66 4.32 -6.78
N GLU A 56 9.50 5.36 -6.90
CA GLU A 56 9.85 5.96 -8.19
C GLU A 56 10.86 5.13 -8.98
N ALA A 57 11.69 4.35 -8.29
CA ALA A 57 12.77 3.58 -8.90
C ALA A 57 12.36 2.16 -9.33
N ASP A 58 11.29 1.61 -8.76
CA ASP A 58 10.71 0.29 -9.07
C ASP A 58 9.75 0.38 -10.27
#